data_AF-A0A9D1I3Q4-F1
#
_entry.id   AF-A0A9D1I3Q4-F1
#
_cell.length_a   1.000
_cell.length_b   1.000
_cell.length_c   1.000
_cell.angle_alpha   90.00
_cell.angle_beta   90.00
_cell.angle_gamma   90.00
#
_symmetry.space_group_name_H-M   'P 1'
#
loop_
_entity.id
_entity.type
_entity.pdbx_description
1 polymer ?
#
loop_
_entity_poly.entity_id
_entity_poly.type
_entity_poly.pdbx_seq_one_letter_code
_entity_poly.pdbx_strand_id
1 'polypeptide(L)'
;MKKKPNKVWIYTVRALAVIALLIFLFSGCSSVPGSLETPEGVETAAISLHTAELSWKEVERATAYEVSVIEARYAGATGAAEAAEAAGGTGAAEAAEVAENAGDTGANGTACQIIETDEAAASIQGLKAGTEYQATVTAIYEVDEDDKEDVCSEPSEPVTFVTETPQIGQVASVEAKAGGTSSVILSWQQYQEENTNADGSAPAVSYIVYYSDKESGSYEAVAEGITETSYTHTGLAAKTTGYYKVTAVVTMDEKDFEGPQPETPVSATTEAATYCGGQTGTAGSGTAGAGSSGDKSGQSSNAGLSSAQKQAQARAVAQQIAAGIGTQGTDLERVAKAAQAVSAYCSKATYTTEGSDYSQAYGVFIKGEYSCAGATRALGMVLEYMGYKWEHVNPNQWTHQWCKVTMDGQAGWADGQIGMAGYGEHPFV
;
A
#
# COMPACT_ATOMS: atom_id res chain seq x y z
N MET A 1 2.81 -58.68 -21.22
CA MET A 1 1.77 -57.64 -21.12
C MET A 1 2.35 -56.36 -21.69
N LYS A 2 1.84 -55.92 -22.85
CA LYS A 2 2.38 -54.75 -23.56
C LYS A 2 1.74 -53.49 -22.95
N LYS A 3 2.55 -52.61 -22.33
CA LYS A 3 2.15 -51.24 -22.01
C LYS A 3 1.63 -50.59 -23.30
N LYS A 4 0.35 -50.20 -23.31
CA LYS A 4 -0.19 -49.36 -24.40
C LYS A 4 0.34 -47.93 -24.20
N PRO A 5 0.63 -47.20 -25.30
CA PRO A 5 1.23 -45.87 -25.24
C PRO A 5 0.21 -44.84 -24.73
N ASN A 6 0.69 -43.89 -23.92
CA ASN A 6 -0.05 -42.71 -23.48
C ASN A 6 -0.59 -41.97 -24.71
N LYS A 7 -1.91 -42.01 -24.90
CA LYS A 7 -2.58 -41.15 -25.87
C LYS A 7 -2.70 -39.78 -25.22
N VAL A 8 -1.92 -38.82 -25.70
CA VAL A 8 -2.18 -37.40 -25.46
C VAL A 8 -3.45 -37.06 -26.23
N TRP A 9 -4.60 -37.03 -25.54
CA TRP A 9 -5.82 -36.46 -26.11
C TRP A 9 -5.73 -34.95 -26.00
N ILE A 10 -5.70 -34.29 -27.15
CA ILE A 10 -5.88 -32.84 -27.26
C ILE A 10 -7.39 -32.60 -27.14
N TYR A 11 -7.90 -32.49 -25.92
CA TYR A 11 -9.23 -31.95 -25.69
C TYR A 11 -9.16 -30.43 -25.85
N THR A 12 -9.59 -29.96 -27.01
CA THR A 12 -9.63 -28.54 -27.36
C THR A 12 -10.97 -28.01 -26.86
N VAL A 13 -10.93 -27.11 -25.87
CA VAL A 13 -12.00 -26.16 -25.50
C VAL A 13 -13.32 -26.79 -25.00
N ARG A 14 -13.37 -27.11 -23.70
CA ARG A 14 -14.59 -27.01 -22.88
C ARG A 14 -14.56 -25.77 -21.95
N ALA A 15 -13.86 -24.71 -22.36
CA ALA A 15 -13.79 -23.43 -21.64
C ALA A 15 -15.06 -22.55 -21.78
N LEU A 16 -16.25 -23.14 -21.97
CA LEU A 16 -17.51 -22.41 -22.16
C LEU A 16 -18.72 -22.99 -21.41
N ALA A 17 -18.48 -23.78 -20.36
CA ALA A 17 -19.52 -24.19 -19.41
C ALA A 17 -19.01 -23.98 -17.97
N VAL A 18 -18.64 -22.74 -17.67
CA VAL A 18 -18.33 -22.31 -16.31
C VAL A 18 -19.65 -21.94 -15.65
N ILE A 19 -19.97 -22.61 -14.54
CA ILE A 19 -21.23 -22.54 -13.77
C ILE A 19 -22.37 -23.40 -14.35
N ALA A 20 -22.28 -24.70 -14.11
CA ALA A 20 -23.42 -25.53 -13.79
C ALA A 20 -22.89 -26.72 -12.98
N LEU A 21 -23.07 -26.70 -11.65
CA LEU A 21 -23.07 -27.95 -10.90
C LEU A 21 -24.25 -28.74 -11.49
N LEU A 22 -23.94 -29.74 -12.32
CA LEU A 22 -24.93 -30.56 -12.99
C LEU A 22 -25.66 -31.44 -11.97
N ILE A 23 -26.64 -30.87 -11.27
CA ILE A 23 -27.79 -31.62 -10.79
C ILE A 23 -28.62 -31.98 -12.02
N PHE A 24 -28.22 -33.04 -12.74
CA PHE A 24 -29.10 -33.66 -13.71
C PHE A 24 -30.22 -34.39 -12.95
N LEU A 25 -31.36 -33.70 -12.80
CA LEU A 25 -32.65 -34.36 -12.56
C LEU A 25 -33.02 -35.20 -13.80
N PHE A 26 -32.57 -36.45 -13.86
CA PHE A 26 -33.08 -37.40 -14.84
C PHE A 26 -34.50 -37.84 -14.48
N SER A 27 -35.50 -37.11 -15.00
CA SER A 27 -36.81 -37.70 -15.34
C SER A 27 -36.74 -38.23 -16.77
N GLY A 28 -36.18 -39.43 -16.93
CA GLY A 28 -36.12 -40.13 -18.21
C GLY A 28 -35.47 -41.48 -18.04
N CYS A 29 -36.27 -42.53 -17.94
CA CYS A 29 -35.82 -43.91 -17.74
C CYS A 29 -34.85 -44.36 -18.85
N SER A 30 -33.57 -44.46 -18.48
CA SER A 30 -32.55 -45.28 -19.12
C SER A 30 -31.66 -45.76 -17.98
N SER A 31 -31.54 -47.08 -17.81
CA SER A 31 -30.97 -47.73 -16.64
C SER A 31 -29.49 -47.36 -16.42
N VAL A 32 -29.24 -46.35 -15.59
CA VAL A 32 -27.94 -46.12 -14.94
C VAL A 32 -27.72 -47.24 -13.90
N PRO A 33 -26.55 -47.89 -13.86
CA PRO A 33 -26.34 -49.09 -13.06
C PRO A 33 -26.07 -48.76 -11.58
N GLY A 34 -27.10 -48.90 -10.73
CA GLY A 34 -26.96 -48.78 -9.27
C GLY A 34 -26.75 -47.33 -8.78
N SER A 35 -26.86 -47.11 -7.47
CA SER A 35 -26.50 -45.82 -6.86
C SER A 35 -25.05 -45.50 -7.19
N LEU A 36 -24.77 -44.34 -7.78
CA LEU A 36 -23.40 -43.87 -7.96
C LEU A 36 -22.81 -43.61 -6.56
N GLU A 37 -21.61 -44.09 -6.32
CA GLU A 37 -20.94 -43.92 -5.04
C GLU A 37 -20.30 -42.53 -4.99
N THR A 38 -20.61 -41.78 -3.94
CA THR A 38 -20.03 -40.46 -3.66
C THR A 38 -18.69 -40.64 -2.94
N PRO A 39 -17.64 -39.87 -3.28
CA PRO A 39 -16.38 -39.87 -2.54
C PRO A 39 -16.59 -39.52 -1.05
N GLU A 40 -16.01 -40.32 -0.15
CA GLU A 40 -16.07 -40.15 1.29
C GLU A 40 -14.66 -40.05 1.91
N GLY A 41 -14.59 -39.49 3.12
CA GLY A 41 -13.34 -39.41 3.88
C GLY A 41 -12.31 -38.50 3.23
N VAL A 42 -12.76 -37.39 2.64
CA VAL A 42 -11.86 -36.39 2.07
C VAL A 42 -11.05 -35.75 3.19
N GLU A 43 -9.74 -35.82 3.09
CA GLU A 43 -8.78 -35.19 3.99
C GLU A 43 -7.96 -34.17 3.21
N THR A 44 -7.64 -33.05 3.86
CA THR A 44 -6.90 -31.94 3.23
C THR A 44 -5.77 -31.45 4.14
N ALA A 45 -4.62 -31.16 3.56
CA ALA A 45 -3.54 -30.47 4.25
C ALA A 45 -2.95 -29.38 3.36
N ALA A 46 -2.93 -28.13 3.85
CA ALA A 46 -2.03 -27.14 3.29
C ALA A 46 -0.59 -27.54 3.64
N ILE A 47 0.29 -27.57 2.64
CA ILE A 47 1.68 -28.00 2.81
C ILE A 47 2.69 -26.89 2.48
N SER A 48 2.22 -25.76 1.97
CA SER A 48 3.01 -24.56 1.72
C SER A 48 2.11 -23.30 1.64
N LEU A 49 2.72 -22.17 1.31
CA LEU A 49 2.01 -20.91 0.97
C LEU A 49 1.05 -21.05 -0.21
N HIS A 50 1.38 -21.90 -1.19
CA HIS A 50 0.67 -21.98 -2.47
C HIS A 50 0.21 -23.39 -2.86
N THR A 51 0.35 -24.37 -1.96
CA THR A 51 0.09 -25.78 -2.25
C THR A 51 -0.73 -26.44 -1.15
N ALA A 52 -1.68 -27.28 -1.55
CA ALA A 52 -2.36 -28.21 -0.67
C ALA A 52 -2.42 -29.62 -1.27
N GLU A 53 -2.53 -30.63 -0.42
CA GLU A 53 -2.75 -32.03 -0.80
C GLU A 53 -4.10 -32.51 -0.28
N LEU A 54 -4.80 -33.22 -1.16
CA LEU A 54 -6.08 -33.87 -0.87
C LEU A 54 -5.93 -35.37 -1.06
N SER A 55 -6.58 -36.13 -0.19
CA SER A 55 -6.77 -37.57 -0.38
C SER A 55 -8.16 -37.98 0.06
N TRP A 56 -8.67 -39.06 -0.51
CA TRP A 56 -9.98 -39.61 -0.19
C TRP A 56 -9.99 -41.12 -0.34
N LYS A 57 -11.08 -41.74 0.12
CA LYS A 57 -11.26 -43.18 -0.07
C LYS A 57 -11.55 -43.47 -1.56
N GLU A 58 -10.76 -44.37 -2.14
CA GLU A 58 -10.95 -44.84 -3.52
C GLU A 58 -12.35 -45.44 -3.71
N VAL A 59 -13.00 -45.03 -4.80
CA VAL A 59 -14.31 -45.51 -5.26
C VAL A 59 -14.08 -46.54 -6.38
N GLU A 60 -14.40 -47.80 -6.10
CA GLU A 60 -13.98 -48.97 -6.92
C GLU A 60 -14.41 -48.90 -8.40
N ARG A 61 -15.54 -48.26 -8.68
CA ARG A 61 -16.11 -48.15 -10.04
C ARG A 61 -15.78 -46.82 -10.73
N ALA A 62 -15.17 -45.87 -10.04
CA ALA A 62 -14.80 -44.59 -10.62
C ALA A 62 -13.61 -44.76 -11.56
N THR A 63 -13.64 -44.08 -12.69
CA THR A 63 -12.56 -44.07 -13.68
C THR A 63 -11.66 -42.84 -13.53
N ALA A 64 -12.19 -41.77 -12.96
CA ALA A 64 -11.47 -40.56 -12.59
C ALA A 64 -12.22 -39.82 -11.47
N TYR A 65 -11.63 -38.71 -11.02
CA TYR A 65 -12.21 -37.78 -10.07
C TYR A 65 -12.02 -36.36 -10.57
N GLU A 66 -13.00 -35.52 -10.26
CA GLU A 66 -12.93 -34.07 -10.40
C GLU A 66 -12.83 -33.46 -9.00
N VAL A 67 -11.82 -32.63 -8.78
CA VAL A 67 -11.63 -31.87 -7.54
C VAL A 67 -11.92 -30.41 -7.82
N SER A 68 -12.91 -29.85 -7.14
CA SER A 68 -13.24 -28.42 -7.20
C SER A 68 -12.71 -27.73 -5.95
N VAL A 69 -11.96 -26.64 -6.11
CA VAL A 69 -11.35 -25.87 -5.02
C VAL A 69 -11.70 -24.41 -5.20
N ILE A 70 -12.38 -23.79 -4.24
CA ILE A 70 -12.84 -22.40 -4.32
C ILE A 70 -12.41 -21.62 -3.08
N GLU A 71 -12.01 -20.35 -3.22
CA GLU A 71 -11.79 -19.52 -2.03
C GLU A 71 -13.10 -19.45 -1.23
N ALA A 72 -13.05 -19.70 0.08
CA ALA A 72 -14.25 -19.92 0.90
C ALA A 72 -15.21 -18.72 0.89
N ARG A 73 -14.69 -17.50 0.70
CA ARG A 73 -15.51 -16.28 0.55
C ARG A 73 -16.46 -16.31 -0.66
N TYR A 74 -16.15 -17.11 -1.69
CA TYR A 74 -16.97 -17.26 -2.90
C TYR A 74 -17.86 -18.50 -2.87
N ALA A 75 -17.66 -19.44 -1.93
CA ALA A 75 -18.43 -20.68 -1.84
C ALA A 75 -19.95 -20.46 -1.66
N GLY A 76 -20.37 -19.34 -1.06
CA GLY A 76 -21.79 -18.99 -0.92
C GLY A 76 -22.40 -18.29 -2.15
N ALA A 77 -21.57 -17.75 -3.04
CA ALA A 77 -22.01 -17.03 -4.23
C ALA A 77 -22.37 -17.97 -5.39
N THR A 78 -21.74 -19.14 -5.46
CA THR A 78 -22.05 -20.19 -6.46
C THR A 78 -23.47 -20.74 -6.28
N GLY A 79 -23.90 -21.02 -5.04
CA GLY A 79 -25.29 -21.44 -4.76
C GLY A 79 -26.32 -20.32 -4.97
N ALA A 80 -25.92 -19.05 -4.84
CA ALA A 80 -26.78 -17.90 -5.13
C ALA A 80 -26.92 -17.64 -6.63
N ALA A 81 -25.88 -17.91 -7.43
CA ALA A 81 -25.93 -17.86 -8.89
C ALA A 81 -26.87 -18.95 -9.44
N GLU A 82 -26.82 -20.17 -8.92
CA GLU A 82 -27.77 -21.25 -9.27
C GLU A 82 -29.23 -20.88 -8.90
N ALA A 83 -29.45 -20.25 -7.75
CA ALA A 83 -30.77 -19.76 -7.35
C ALA A 83 -31.25 -18.56 -8.17
N ALA A 84 -30.34 -17.69 -8.62
CA ALA A 84 -30.66 -16.49 -9.41
C ALA A 84 -30.87 -16.80 -10.90
N GLU A 85 -30.14 -17.76 -11.46
CA GLU A 85 -30.33 -18.25 -12.84
C GLU A 85 -31.68 -18.98 -12.98
N ALA A 86 -32.08 -19.75 -11.96
CA ALA A 86 -33.42 -20.32 -11.86
C ALA A 86 -34.54 -19.26 -11.71
N ALA A 87 -34.21 -18.02 -11.32
CA ALA A 87 -35.17 -16.95 -11.00
C ALA A 87 -35.11 -15.71 -11.93
N GLY A 88 -34.17 -15.64 -12.89
CA GLY A 88 -34.07 -14.56 -13.88
C GLY A 88 -33.75 -13.16 -13.32
N GLY A 89 -33.03 -13.05 -12.21
CA GLY A 89 -32.79 -11.79 -11.48
C GLY A 89 -31.46 -11.09 -11.77
N THR A 90 -31.39 -9.78 -11.47
CA THR A 90 -30.27 -8.85 -11.74
C THR A 90 -29.01 -9.03 -10.87
N GLY A 91 -28.84 -10.18 -10.19
CA GLY A 91 -27.62 -10.52 -9.43
C GLY A 91 -26.43 -10.95 -10.30
N ALA A 92 -26.60 -10.95 -11.62
CA ALA A 92 -25.66 -11.49 -12.60
C ALA A 92 -24.33 -10.71 -12.74
N ALA A 93 -24.21 -9.49 -12.20
CA ALA A 93 -23.02 -8.65 -12.42
C ALA A 93 -21.81 -9.05 -11.55
N GLU A 94 -22.03 -9.42 -10.28
CA GLU A 94 -20.96 -9.97 -9.41
C GLU A 94 -20.66 -11.45 -9.75
N ALA A 95 -21.66 -12.21 -10.22
CA ALA A 95 -21.48 -13.60 -10.65
C ALA A 95 -20.79 -13.73 -12.02
N ALA A 96 -20.97 -12.76 -12.92
CA ALA A 96 -20.26 -12.72 -14.21
C ALA A 96 -18.74 -12.52 -14.04
N GLU A 97 -18.31 -11.78 -13.00
CA GLU A 97 -16.88 -11.58 -12.71
C GLU A 97 -16.20 -12.87 -12.19
N VAL A 98 -16.96 -13.75 -11.52
CA VAL A 98 -16.52 -15.10 -11.11
C VAL A 98 -16.46 -16.05 -12.31
N ALA A 99 -17.40 -15.92 -13.26
CA ALA A 99 -17.45 -16.77 -14.46
C ALA A 99 -16.39 -16.39 -15.52
N GLU A 100 -16.10 -15.10 -15.71
CA GLU A 100 -15.06 -14.64 -16.64
C GLU A 100 -13.65 -15.04 -16.16
N ASN A 101 -13.42 -15.08 -14.85
CA ASN A 101 -12.13 -15.49 -14.27
C ASN A 101 -11.90 -17.01 -14.26
N ALA A 102 -12.94 -17.84 -14.37
CA ALA A 102 -12.81 -19.30 -14.33
C ALA A 102 -12.55 -19.95 -15.72
N GLY A 103 -12.48 -19.15 -16.80
CA GLY A 103 -12.23 -19.63 -18.16
C GLY A 103 -10.76 -19.62 -18.63
N ASP A 104 -9.83 -19.05 -17.87
CA ASP A 104 -8.41 -18.98 -18.27
C ASP A 104 -7.61 -20.10 -17.59
N THR A 105 -7.20 -21.09 -18.38
CA THR A 105 -6.26 -22.15 -17.96
C THR A 105 -4.81 -21.68 -17.91
N GLY A 106 -4.58 -20.37 -17.87
CA GLY A 106 -3.30 -19.75 -17.57
C GLY A 106 -3.13 -19.50 -16.08
N ALA A 107 -2.05 -20.02 -15.50
CA ALA A 107 -1.60 -19.73 -14.15
C ALA A 107 -1.69 -18.22 -13.82
N ASN A 108 -2.54 -17.85 -12.84
CA ASN A 108 -2.37 -16.76 -11.87
C ASN A 108 -3.71 -16.38 -11.21
N GLY A 109 -3.96 -16.88 -9.99
CA GLY A 109 -4.90 -16.24 -9.06
C GLY A 109 -6.40 -16.55 -9.19
N THR A 110 -6.78 -17.72 -9.72
CA THR A 110 -8.18 -18.08 -9.91
C THR A 110 -8.90 -18.36 -8.58
N ALA A 111 -10.09 -17.75 -8.42
CA ALA A 111 -10.97 -17.97 -7.27
C ALA A 111 -11.48 -19.42 -7.16
N CYS A 112 -11.49 -20.17 -8.27
CA CYS A 112 -11.91 -21.56 -8.38
C CYS A 112 -10.92 -22.36 -9.25
N GLN A 113 -10.54 -23.57 -8.84
CA GLN A 113 -9.70 -24.49 -9.62
C GLN A 113 -10.41 -25.85 -9.74
N ILE A 114 -10.37 -26.43 -10.94
CA ILE A 114 -10.90 -27.77 -11.23
C ILE A 114 -9.74 -28.66 -11.67
N ILE A 115 -9.57 -29.79 -11.00
CA ILE A 115 -8.48 -30.74 -11.24
C ILE A 115 -9.08 -32.11 -11.54
N GLU A 116 -8.72 -32.69 -12.68
CA GLU A 116 -9.04 -34.07 -13.02
C GLU A 116 -7.87 -34.99 -12.65
N THR A 117 -8.16 -36.13 -12.03
CA THR A 117 -7.16 -37.13 -11.63
C THR A 117 -7.75 -38.54 -11.67
N ASP A 118 -6.95 -39.54 -12.05
CA ASP A 118 -7.30 -40.96 -11.99
C ASP A 118 -6.89 -41.61 -10.65
N GLU A 119 -6.26 -40.85 -9.75
CA GLU A 119 -5.85 -41.29 -8.43
C GLU A 119 -6.83 -40.77 -7.36
N ALA A 120 -6.95 -41.50 -6.24
CA ALA A 120 -7.74 -41.07 -5.08
C ALA A 120 -7.01 -39.99 -4.23
N ALA A 121 -6.29 -39.10 -4.90
CA ALA A 121 -5.52 -38.00 -4.34
C ALA A 121 -5.29 -36.91 -5.40
N ALA A 122 -5.09 -35.68 -4.93
CA ALA A 122 -4.75 -34.53 -5.77
C ALA A 122 -3.78 -33.58 -5.08
N SER A 123 -2.91 -32.94 -5.86
CA SER A 123 -2.06 -31.83 -5.43
C SER A 123 -2.57 -30.55 -6.09
N ILE A 124 -2.91 -29.56 -5.27
CA ILE A 124 -3.43 -28.26 -5.70
C ILE A 124 -2.29 -27.25 -5.61
N GLN A 125 -2.09 -26.45 -6.66
CA GLN A 125 -0.97 -25.52 -6.78
C GLN A 125 -1.48 -24.11 -7.12
N GLY A 126 -0.65 -23.09 -6.90
CA GLY A 126 -0.99 -21.70 -7.23
C GLY A 126 -2.09 -21.11 -6.34
N LEU A 127 -2.22 -21.61 -5.12
CA LEU A 127 -3.14 -21.07 -4.12
C LEU A 127 -2.57 -19.77 -3.52
N LYS A 128 -3.44 -18.86 -3.09
CA LYS A 128 -3.02 -17.62 -2.43
C LYS A 128 -2.58 -17.89 -0.99
N ALA A 129 -1.50 -17.28 -0.53
CA ALA A 129 -1.02 -17.41 0.84
C ALA A 129 -2.05 -16.90 1.86
N GLY A 130 -2.08 -17.53 3.05
CA GLY A 130 -2.98 -17.16 4.15
C GLY A 130 -4.47 -17.12 3.79
N THR A 131 -4.90 -17.96 2.84
CA THR A 131 -6.25 -17.92 2.26
C THR A 131 -7.02 -19.19 2.60
N GLU A 132 -8.27 -19.02 3.01
CA GLU A 132 -9.18 -20.13 3.28
C GLU A 132 -9.85 -20.59 1.99
N TYR A 133 -9.82 -21.90 1.76
CA TYR A 133 -10.42 -22.58 0.62
C TYR A 133 -11.42 -23.63 1.09
N GLN A 134 -12.40 -23.88 0.24
CA GLN A 134 -13.31 -25.02 0.31
C GLN A 134 -13.04 -25.95 -0.86
N ALA A 135 -13.01 -27.26 -0.63
CA ALA A 135 -12.86 -28.25 -1.69
C ALA A 135 -13.93 -29.34 -1.62
N THR A 136 -14.29 -29.88 -2.79
CA THR A 136 -15.17 -31.03 -2.98
C THR A 136 -14.58 -31.99 -4.01
N VAL A 137 -14.93 -33.26 -3.89
CA VAL A 137 -14.50 -34.31 -4.83
C VAL A 137 -15.73 -34.98 -5.44
N THR A 138 -15.73 -35.11 -6.75
CA THR A 138 -16.79 -35.77 -7.53
C THR A 138 -16.18 -36.97 -8.27
N ALA A 139 -16.79 -38.14 -8.18
CA ALA A 139 -16.33 -39.32 -8.91
C ALA A 139 -16.90 -39.32 -10.34
N ILE A 140 -16.06 -39.61 -11.32
CA ILE A 140 -16.41 -39.72 -12.75
C ILE A 140 -16.47 -41.20 -13.13
N TYR A 141 -17.51 -41.56 -13.88
CA TYR A 141 -17.75 -42.92 -14.37
C TYR A 141 -17.85 -42.89 -15.90
N GLU A 142 -16.82 -43.41 -16.58
CA GLU A 142 -16.86 -43.58 -18.04
C GLU A 142 -17.96 -44.58 -18.44
N VAL A 143 -18.68 -44.26 -19.52
CA VAL A 143 -19.70 -45.14 -20.09
C VAL A 143 -19.16 -45.76 -21.38
N ASP A 144 -19.02 -47.08 -21.42
CA ASP A 144 -18.50 -47.87 -22.55
C ASP A 144 -19.46 -47.93 -23.77
N GLU A 145 -19.97 -46.78 -24.23
CA GLU A 145 -20.77 -46.68 -25.46
C GLU A 145 -20.35 -45.45 -26.28
N ASP A 146 -20.03 -45.68 -27.56
CA ASP A 146 -19.78 -44.63 -28.55
C ASP A 146 -21.02 -43.69 -28.55
N ASP A 147 -20.82 -42.42 -28.16
CA ASP A 147 -21.83 -41.33 -28.06
C ASP A 147 -22.56 -41.12 -26.70
N LYS A 148 -22.08 -41.71 -25.59
CA LYS A 148 -22.58 -41.34 -24.24
C LYS A 148 -21.59 -40.45 -23.48
N GLU A 149 -22.13 -39.41 -22.85
CA GLU A 149 -21.36 -38.53 -21.93
C GLU A 149 -21.04 -39.28 -20.63
N ASP A 150 -19.90 -38.95 -20.03
CA ASP A 150 -19.51 -39.43 -18.71
C ASP A 150 -20.54 -39.03 -17.65
N VAL A 151 -20.66 -39.84 -16.60
CA VAL A 151 -21.60 -39.60 -15.51
C VAL A 151 -20.85 -39.30 -14.22
N CYS A 152 -21.30 -38.30 -13.47
CA CYS A 152 -20.70 -37.88 -12.20
C CYS A 152 -21.56 -38.30 -11.00
N SER A 153 -20.92 -38.60 -9.85
CA SER A 153 -21.62 -38.74 -8.56
C SER A 153 -22.14 -37.39 -8.05
N GLU A 154 -22.87 -37.40 -6.92
CA GLU A 154 -22.95 -36.19 -6.09
C GLU A 154 -21.54 -35.82 -5.58
N PRO A 155 -21.25 -34.53 -5.33
CA PRO A 155 -19.98 -34.13 -4.74
C PRO A 155 -19.89 -34.61 -3.28
N SER A 156 -18.66 -34.81 -2.80
CA SER A 156 -18.40 -35.07 -1.39
C SER A 156 -18.92 -33.94 -0.49
N GLU A 157 -19.04 -34.22 0.81
CA GLU A 157 -19.16 -33.15 1.81
C GLU A 157 -17.98 -32.17 1.66
N PRO A 158 -18.21 -30.85 1.73
CA PRO A 158 -17.16 -29.87 1.55
C PRO A 158 -16.19 -29.88 2.72
N VAL A 159 -14.91 -29.81 2.41
CA VAL A 159 -13.81 -29.69 3.37
C VAL A 159 -13.16 -28.32 3.25
N THR A 160 -12.65 -27.79 4.35
CA THR A 160 -12.02 -26.46 4.39
C THR A 160 -10.59 -26.55 4.87
N PHE A 161 -9.73 -25.70 4.30
CA PHE A 161 -8.34 -25.58 4.71
C PHE A 161 -7.84 -24.15 4.48
N VAL A 162 -6.78 -23.77 5.19
CA VAL A 162 -6.14 -22.45 5.08
C VAL A 162 -4.69 -22.68 4.68
N THR A 163 -4.23 -22.01 3.62
CA THR A 163 -2.82 -22.02 3.22
C THR A 163 -1.94 -21.33 4.25
N GLU A 164 -0.65 -21.67 4.26
CA GLU A 164 0.29 -21.06 5.20
C GLU A 164 0.44 -19.55 4.96
N THR A 165 0.86 -18.81 5.99
CA THR A 165 1.19 -17.38 5.91
C THR A 165 2.70 -17.18 5.88
N PRO A 166 3.20 -16.20 5.12
CA PRO A 166 4.64 -15.92 5.06
C PRO A 166 5.12 -15.43 6.43
N GLN A 167 6.29 -15.92 6.85
CA GLN A 167 6.90 -15.55 8.13
C GLN A 167 7.84 -14.37 7.91
N ILE A 168 7.34 -13.15 8.15
CA ILE A 168 8.09 -11.92 7.92
C ILE A 168 9.06 -11.67 9.09
N GLY A 169 10.34 -11.47 8.78
CA GLY A 169 11.40 -11.19 9.75
C GLY A 169 11.47 -9.72 10.18
N GLN A 170 12.44 -9.42 11.06
CA GLN A 170 12.74 -8.04 11.46
C GLN A 170 13.54 -7.31 10.39
N VAL A 171 13.33 -5.99 10.28
CA VAL A 171 14.12 -5.11 9.41
C VAL A 171 15.54 -4.96 9.98
N ALA A 172 16.55 -5.26 9.16
CA ALA A 172 17.94 -5.18 9.56
C ALA A 172 18.52 -3.76 9.44
N SER A 173 19.59 -3.50 10.21
CA SER A 173 20.40 -2.28 10.12
C SER A 173 19.61 -0.97 10.21
N VAL A 174 18.55 -0.98 11.02
CA VAL A 174 17.83 0.25 11.34
C VAL A 174 18.77 1.18 12.12
N GLU A 175 18.88 2.41 11.68
CA GLU A 175 19.64 3.48 12.33
C GLU A 175 18.76 4.72 12.47
N ALA A 176 18.98 5.48 13.53
CA ALA A 176 18.40 6.80 13.73
C ALA A 176 19.51 7.82 13.95
N LYS A 177 19.43 8.97 13.27
CA LYS A 177 20.39 10.08 13.38
C LYS A 177 19.63 11.39 13.51
N ALA A 178 20.21 12.35 14.22
CA ALA A 178 19.66 13.70 14.27
C ALA A 178 19.63 14.27 12.84
N GLY A 179 18.46 14.73 12.40
CA GLY A 179 18.28 15.46 11.13
C GLY A 179 18.39 16.97 11.29
N GLY A 180 18.75 17.43 12.49
CA GLY A 180 18.79 18.82 12.90
C GLY A 180 18.08 19.03 14.24
N THR A 181 17.64 20.26 14.50
CA THR A 181 17.04 20.64 15.79
C THR A 181 15.59 20.17 15.98
N SER A 182 14.94 19.68 14.92
CA SER A 182 13.52 19.33 14.94
C SER A 182 13.17 18.10 14.13
N SER A 183 14.15 17.26 13.83
CA SER A 183 13.93 16.04 13.06
C SER A 183 14.92 14.93 13.41
N VAL A 184 14.48 13.70 13.19
CA VAL A 184 15.31 12.49 13.21
C VAL A 184 15.17 11.82 11.85
N ILE A 185 16.30 11.46 11.25
CA ILE A 185 16.38 10.71 10.00
C ILE A 185 16.62 9.25 10.37
N LEU A 186 15.76 8.38 9.87
CA LEU A 186 15.89 6.94 9.94
C LEU A 186 16.35 6.40 8.59
N SER A 187 17.18 5.38 8.64
CA SER A 187 17.60 4.59 7.49
C SER A 187 17.71 3.13 7.87
N TRP A 188 17.40 2.22 6.95
CA TRP A 188 17.48 0.78 7.18
C TRP A 188 17.92 0.03 5.92
N GLN A 189 18.17 -1.26 6.06
CA GLN A 189 18.43 -2.13 4.90
C GLN A 189 17.11 -2.55 4.24
N GLN A 190 17.06 -2.58 2.91
CA GLN A 190 15.91 -3.11 2.16
C GLN A 190 15.63 -4.55 2.62
N TYR A 191 14.42 -4.79 3.13
CA TYR A 191 13.96 -6.12 3.48
C TYR A 191 13.84 -6.97 2.20
N GLN A 192 14.35 -8.21 2.28
CA GLN A 192 14.34 -9.16 1.18
C GLN A 192 13.36 -10.27 1.55
N GLU A 193 12.26 -10.36 0.81
CA GLU A 193 11.35 -11.50 0.91
C GLU A 193 11.85 -12.59 -0.05
N GLU A 194 11.96 -13.83 0.45
CA GLU A 194 12.44 -14.97 -0.33
C GLU A 194 11.29 -15.70 -1.04
N ASN A 195 10.08 -15.59 -0.50
CA ASN A 195 8.88 -16.16 -1.10
C ASN A 195 8.37 -15.28 -2.25
N THR A 196 7.66 -15.92 -3.18
CA THR A 196 6.98 -15.24 -4.29
C THR A 196 5.48 -15.18 -4.04
N ASN A 197 4.75 -14.41 -4.86
CA ASN A 197 3.32 -14.62 -5.00
C ASN A 197 3.04 -16.00 -5.60
N ALA A 198 1.79 -16.47 -5.50
CA ALA A 198 1.29 -17.69 -6.15
C ALA A 198 1.55 -17.68 -7.68
N ASP A 199 1.66 -16.47 -8.19
CA ASP A 199 1.78 -16.07 -9.57
C ASP A 199 3.26 -16.05 -10.07
N GLY A 200 4.20 -16.33 -9.15
CA GLY A 200 5.64 -16.35 -9.38
C GLY A 200 6.32 -14.97 -9.36
N SER A 201 5.58 -13.87 -9.28
CA SER A 201 6.14 -12.52 -9.14
C SER A 201 6.66 -12.25 -7.73
N ALA A 202 7.54 -11.25 -7.60
CA ALA A 202 8.02 -10.82 -6.30
C ALA A 202 6.92 -10.03 -5.54
N PRO A 203 6.72 -10.29 -4.24
CA PRO A 203 5.77 -9.54 -3.45
C PRO A 203 6.24 -8.10 -3.23
N ALA A 204 5.30 -7.18 -3.01
CA ALA A 204 5.64 -5.79 -2.70
C ALA A 204 6.07 -5.68 -1.23
N VAL A 205 7.06 -4.82 -0.95
CA VAL A 205 7.56 -4.56 0.40
C VAL A 205 7.37 -3.09 0.72
N SER A 206 6.74 -2.82 1.85
CA SER A 206 6.66 -1.49 2.45
C SER A 206 7.04 -1.53 3.93
N TYR A 207 7.08 -0.37 4.59
CA TYR A 207 7.48 -0.25 5.99
C TYR A 207 6.52 0.60 6.81
N ILE A 208 6.42 0.26 8.09
CA ILE A 208 5.77 1.07 9.11
C ILE A 208 6.84 1.56 10.08
N VAL A 209 6.85 2.87 10.34
CA VAL A 209 7.71 3.49 11.36
C VAL A 209 6.87 3.80 12.57
N TYR A 210 7.28 3.24 13.70
CA TYR A 210 6.69 3.47 15.00
C TYR A 210 7.58 4.39 15.85
N TYR A 211 6.97 5.23 16.69
CA TYR A 211 7.65 6.21 17.53
C TYR A 211 7.15 6.17 18.98
N SER A 212 8.05 6.49 19.91
CA SER A 212 7.75 6.78 21.31
C SER A 212 8.72 7.81 21.89
N ASP A 213 8.28 8.53 22.91
CA ASP A 213 9.15 9.39 23.74
C ASP A 213 9.85 8.60 24.87
N LYS A 214 9.55 7.30 24.97
CA LYS A 214 10.13 6.37 25.96
C LYS A 214 10.80 5.19 25.26
N GLU A 215 11.88 4.71 25.87
CA GLU A 215 12.60 3.53 25.38
C GLU A 215 11.75 2.26 25.42
N SER A 216 10.90 2.13 26.44
CA SER A 216 10.01 0.98 26.64
C SER A 216 8.56 1.40 26.83
N GLY A 217 7.65 0.48 26.52
CA GLY A 217 6.22 0.70 26.54
C GLY A 217 5.63 0.71 25.13
N SER A 218 4.51 1.40 24.98
CA SER A 218 3.77 1.49 23.72
C SER A 218 4.44 2.44 22.73
N TYR A 219 4.36 2.07 21.46
CA TYR A 219 4.79 2.86 20.32
C TYR A 219 3.59 3.07 19.39
N GLU A 220 3.52 4.22 18.74
CA GLU A 220 2.46 4.56 17.78
C GLU A 220 3.04 4.68 16.37
N ALA A 221 2.28 4.27 15.37
CA ALA A 221 2.68 4.43 13.97
C ALA A 221 2.68 5.92 13.61
N VAL A 222 3.81 6.41 13.10
CA VAL A 222 3.98 7.79 12.63
C VAL A 222 4.07 7.88 11.11
N ALA A 223 4.29 6.76 10.43
CA ALA A 223 4.22 6.63 8.99
C ALA A 223 4.02 5.15 8.60
N GLU A 224 3.25 4.92 7.54
CA GLU A 224 2.90 3.60 7.00
C GLU A 224 3.03 3.63 5.47
N GLY A 225 3.20 2.47 4.83
CA GLY A 225 3.27 2.36 3.38
C GLY A 225 4.53 2.97 2.75
N ILE A 226 5.62 3.05 3.52
CA ILE A 226 6.90 3.60 3.04
C ILE A 226 7.55 2.58 2.12
N THR A 227 7.95 2.98 0.91
CA THR A 227 8.58 2.06 -0.07
C THR A 227 10.09 2.23 -0.15
N GLU A 228 10.57 3.36 0.36
CA GLU A 228 11.97 3.71 0.48
C GLU A 228 12.59 3.10 1.74
N THR A 229 13.92 3.04 1.78
CA THR A 229 14.69 2.56 2.94
C THR A 229 15.09 3.67 3.92
N SER A 230 14.34 4.77 3.92
CA SER A 230 14.59 5.90 4.80
C SER A 230 13.31 6.69 5.10
N TYR A 231 13.26 7.30 6.27
CA TYR A 231 12.16 8.17 6.68
C TYR A 231 12.66 9.30 7.57
N THR A 232 12.10 10.50 7.44
CA THR A 232 12.44 11.62 8.32
C THR A 232 11.25 11.97 9.21
N HIS A 233 11.36 11.70 10.50
CA HIS A 233 10.38 12.15 11.48
C HIS A 233 10.66 13.61 11.85
N THR A 234 9.77 14.51 11.45
CA THR A 234 9.86 15.96 11.69
C THR A 234 8.91 16.43 12.80
N GLY A 235 9.09 17.66 13.27
CA GLY A 235 8.17 18.28 14.25
C GLY A 235 8.57 18.04 15.72
N LEU A 236 9.75 17.46 15.94
CA LEU A 236 10.29 17.21 17.28
C LEU A 236 10.82 18.50 17.91
N ALA A 237 10.80 18.58 19.24
CA ALA A 237 11.47 19.65 19.97
C ALA A 237 13.00 19.43 19.97
N ALA A 238 13.77 20.50 20.16
CA ALA A 238 15.23 20.42 20.27
C ALA A 238 15.65 19.71 21.56
N LYS A 239 16.75 18.93 21.51
CA LYS A 239 17.24 18.09 22.62
C LYS A 239 16.23 17.02 23.08
N THR A 240 15.34 16.59 22.20
CA THR A 240 14.39 15.50 22.48
C THR A 240 14.96 14.21 21.93
N THR A 241 15.06 13.19 22.79
CA THR A 241 15.37 11.82 22.37
C THR A 241 14.08 11.15 21.93
N GLY A 242 14.04 10.73 20.67
CA GLY A 242 12.98 9.89 20.13
C GLY A 242 13.43 8.44 20.03
N TYR A 243 12.54 7.50 20.29
CA TYR A 243 12.75 6.07 20.13
C TYR A 243 11.90 5.55 18.99
N TYR A 244 12.46 4.65 18.19
CA TYR A 244 11.85 4.20 16.95
C TYR A 244 11.97 2.70 16.74
N LYS A 245 10.94 2.15 16.11
CA LYS A 245 10.91 0.77 15.60
C LYS A 245 10.44 0.80 14.16
N VAL A 246 10.97 -0.08 13.33
CA VAL A 246 10.58 -0.20 11.91
C VAL A 246 10.21 -1.65 11.65
N THR A 247 9.03 -1.88 11.08
CA THR A 247 8.57 -3.20 10.62
C THR A 247 8.45 -3.21 9.11
N ALA A 248 8.65 -4.38 8.51
CA ALA A 248 8.32 -4.61 7.10
C ALA A 248 6.87 -5.08 7.00
N VAL A 249 6.20 -4.64 5.94
CA VAL A 249 4.92 -5.17 5.49
C VAL A 249 5.15 -5.75 4.10
N VAL A 250 4.85 -7.04 3.95
CA VAL A 250 4.94 -7.74 2.68
C VAL A 250 3.53 -7.95 2.14
N THR A 251 3.25 -7.38 0.97
CA THR A 251 1.99 -7.63 0.25
C THR A 251 2.19 -8.84 -0.65
N MET A 252 1.61 -9.97 -0.24
CA MET A 252 1.65 -11.25 -0.96
C MET A 252 0.23 -11.70 -1.29
N ASP A 253 -0.01 -12.04 -2.55
CA ASP A 253 -1.32 -12.46 -3.05
C ASP A 253 -2.47 -11.53 -2.61
N GLU A 254 -2.26 -10.22 -2.78
CA GLU A 254 -3.21 -9.15 -2.46
C GLU A 254 -3.48 -8.97 -0.96
N LYS A 255 -2.70 -9.61 -0.08
CA LYS A 255 -2.81 -9.50 1.38
C LYS A 255 -1.52 -8.98 2.00
N ASP A 256 -1.67 -8.13 3.00
CA ASP A 256 -0.55 -7.57 3.75
C ASP A 256 -0.21 -8.44 4.96
N PHE A 257 1.08 -8.76 5.10
CA PHE A 257 1.65 -9.48 6.22
C PHE A 257 2.71 -8.62 6.90
N GLU A 258 2.48 -8.26 8.16
CA GLU A 258 3.42 -7.42 8.93
C GLU A 258 4.42 -8.29 9.71
N GLY A 259 5.70 -7.90 9.65
CA GLY A 259 6.75 -8.47 10.48
C GLY A 259 6.71 -7.99 11.93
N PRO A 260 7.41 -8.67 12.85
CA PRO A 260 7.39 -8.32 14.25
C PRO A 260 8.11 -6.98 14.50
N GLN A 261 7.58 -6.19 15.44
CA GLN A 261 8.32 -5.04 15.98
C GLN A 261 9.60 -5.51 16.70
N PRO A 262 10.77 -4.90 16.45
CA PRO A 262 11.99 -5.22 17.17
C PRO A 262 11.82 -4.95 18.68
N GLU A 263 12.40 -5.82 19.51
CA GLU A 263 12.34 -5.65 20.98
C GLU A 263 13.07 -4.36 21.40
N THR A 264 14.27 -4.14 20.86
CA THR A 264 15.12 -2.98 21.13
C THR A 264 14.87 -1.88 20.10
N PRO A 265 14.42 -0.69 20.51
CA PRO A 265 14.30 0.44 19.59
C PRO A 265 15.67 1.02 19.23
N VAL A 266 15.72 1.74 18.12
CA VAL A 266 16.80 2.70 17.87
C VAL A 266 16.41 4.06 18.42
N SER A 267 17.39 4.91 18.72
CA SER A 267 17.10 6.26 19.21
C SER A 267 18.04 7.31 18.64
N ALA A 268 17.55 8.54 18.60
CA ALA A 268 18.35 9.72 18.29
C ALA A 268 17.82 10.93 19.05
N THR A 269 18.74 11.82 19.41
CA THR A 269 18.41 13.09 20.07
C THR A 269 18.54 14.22 19.06
N THR A 270 17.48 15.01 18.88
CA THR A 270 17.54 16.22 18.05
C THR A 270 18.60 17.20 18.56
N GLU A 271 19.20 17.94 17.64
CA GLU A 271 20.26 18.89 17.98
C GLU A 271 19.77 20.01 18.89
N ALA A 272 20.71 20.62 19.62
CA ALA A 272 20.42 21.82 20.38
C ALA A 272 20.14 22.98 19.43
N ALA A 273 19.07 23.74 19.70
CA ALA A 273 18.89 25.03 19.04
C ALA A 273 20.08 25.94 19.38
N THR A 274 20.88 26.31 18.38
CA THR A 274 21.91 27.33 18.54
C THR A 274 21.21 28.68 18.62
N TYR A 275 21.28 29.31 19.79
CA TYR A 275 20.89 30.71 19.93
C TYR A 275 21.99 31.55 19.27
N CYS A 276 21.77 32.03 18.05
CA CYS A 276 22.62 33.07 17.46
C CYS A 276 22.39 34.38 18.21
N GLY A 277 23.15 34.57 19.29
CA GLY A 277 23.34 35.89 19.89
C GLY A 277 24.11 36.79 18.92
N GLY A 278 23.39 37.72 18.30
CA GLY A 278 23.88 39.05 17.93
C GLY A 278 24.67 39.21 16.62
N GLN A 279 24.00 39.82 15.63
CA GLN A 279 24.55 41.02 15.00
C GLN A 279 23.39 41.95 14.63
N THR A 280 23.07 42.84 15.56
CA THR A 280 22.33 44.06 15.28
C THR A 280 23.21 44.97 14.42
N GLY A 281 22.74 45.26 13.20
CA GLY A 281 23.25 46.37 12.42
C GLY A 281 23.04 47.67 13.19
N THR A 282 24.15 48.37 13.43
CA THR A 282 24.22 49.66 14.08
C THR A 282 23.49 50.73 13.27
N ALA A 283 22.54 51.44 13.88
CA ALA A 283 22.20 52.81 13.55
C ALA A 283 21.65 53.55 14.78
N GLY A 284 22.53 54.32 15.43
CA GLY A 284 22.22 55.68 15.92
C GLY A 284 21.29 55.90 17.11
N SER A 285 21.93 56.36 18.21
CA SER A 285 21.49 57.44 19.12
C SER A 285 20.52 57.12 20.26
N GLY A 286 20.96 57.39 21.51
CA GLY A 286 20.04 57.58 22.64
C GLY A 286 20.55 57.16 24.03
N THR A 287 21.56 57.87 24.53
CA THR A 287 21.98 58.12 25.93
C THR A 287 21.15 57.56 27.12
N ALA A 288 21.88 56.79 27.95
CA ALA A 288 21.96 56.70 29.42
C ALA A 288 20.75 56.28 30.31
N GLY A 289 21.03 55.31 31.19
CA GLY A 289 20.31 55.08 32.44
C GLY A 289 20.65 53.73 33.09
N ALA A 290 21.55 53.74 34.08
CA ALA A 290 22.11 52.58 34.77
C ALA A 290 21.10 51.81 35.68
N GLY A 291 21.35 50.52 35.89
CA GLY A 291 20.73 49.71 36.94
C GLY A 291 21.18 48.26 36.91
N SER A 292 22.04 47.89 37.86
CA SER A 292 22.64 46.56 38.02
C SER A 292 21.70 45.57 38.74
N SER A 293 22.00 44.28 38.54
CA SER A 293 21.83 43.13 39.44
C SER A 293 20.51 42.35 39.43
N GLY A 294 20.66 41.01 39.39
CA GLY A 294 19.76 40.08 40.07
C GLY A 294 19.37 38.86 39.25
N ASP A 295 19.96 37.70 39.57
CA ASP A 295 19.41 36.38 39.33
C ASP A 295 17.89 36.29 39.57
N LYS A 296 17.20 35.49 38.75
CA LYS A 296 16.24 34.48 39.25
C LYS A 296 15.71 33.58 38.13
N SER A 297 15.87 32.29 38.39
CA SER A 297 15.00 31.21 37.97
C SER A 297 13.52 31.57 38.03
N GLY A 298 12.74 31.12 37.04
CA GLY A 298 11.29 31.29 37.02
C GLY A 298 10.62 30.45 35.93
N GLN A 299 9.72 29.58 36.37
CA GLN A 299 8.95 28.57 35.65
C GLN A 299 8.04 29.07 34.52
N SER A 300 7.79 28.15 33.57
CA SER A 300 6.52 27.80 32.90
C SER A 300 5.64 28.91 32.29
N SER A 301 5.41 28.82 30.97
CA SER A 301 4.05 28.99 30.43
C SER A 301 3.90 28.34 29.05
N ASN A 302 2.69 27.80 28.87
CA ASN A 302 2.17 27.11 27.70
C ASN A 302 1.96 28.10 26.54
N ALA A 303 3.04 28.59 25.93
CA ALA A 303 2.99 29.55 24.82
C ALA A 303 3.31 28.84 23.50
N GLY A 304 2.42 28.96 22.51
CA GLY A 304 2.62 28.43 21.16
C GLY A 304 3.92 28.94 20.50
N LEU A 305 4.38 28.23 19.47
CA LEU A 305 5.64 28.53 18.77
C LEU A 305 5.74 30.01 18.36
N SER A 306 6.89 30.62 18.61
CA SER A 306 7.19 31.98 18.14
C SER A 306 7.29 32.04 16.62
N SER A 307 7.09 33.22 16.02
CA SER A 307 7.20 33.42 14.57
C SER A 307 8.57 33.02 14.01
N ALA A 308 9.64 33.20 14.78
CA ALA A 308 10.98 32.77 14.38
C ALA A 308 11.11 31.25 14.33
N GLN A 309 10.53 30.54 15.29
CA GLN A 309 10.51 29.06 15.30
C GLN A 309 9.67 28.52 14.15
N LYS A 310 8.49 29.10 13.91
CA LYS A 310 7.63 28.75 12.78
C LYS A 310 8.34 28.95 11.45
N GLN A 311 9.04 30.08 11.28
CA GLN A 311 9.82 30.35 10.08
C GLN A 311 11.00 29.38 9.91
N ALA A 312 11.69 29.03 11.01
CA ALA A 312 12.77 28.05 10.97
C ALA A 312 12.28 26.66 10.55
N GLN A 313 11.13 26.22 11.08
CA GLN A 313 10.52 24.94 10.71
C GLN A 313 10.10 24.90 9.23
N ALA A 314 9.44 25.97 8.74
CA ALA A 314 9.08 26.08 7.34
C ALA A 314 10.32 26.04 6.42
N ARG A 315 11.41 26.72 6.82
CA ARG A 315 12.68 26.74 6.09
C ARG A 315 13.33 25.36 6.00
N ALA A 316 13.27 24.57 7.06
CA ALA A 316 13.81 23.22 7.06
C ALA A 316 13.11 22.33 6.01
N VAL A 317 11.77 22.37 5.95
CA VAL A 317 11.00 21.64 4.92
C VAL A 317 11.31 22.16 3.53
N ALA A 318 11.35 23.48 3.35
CA ALA A 318 11.67 24.08 2.06
C ALA A 318 13.06 23.69 1.54
N GLN A 319 14.05 23.62 2.44
CA GLN A 319 15.40 23.18 2.12
C GLN A 319 15.44 21.69 1.73
N GLN A 320 14.66 20.83 2.38
CA GLN A 320 14.56 19.41 2.03
C GLN A 320 13.94 19.22 0.64
N ILE A 321 12.84 19.92 0.34
CA ILE A 321 12.22 19.91 -0.99
C ILE A 321 13.26 20.35 -2.05
N ALA A 322 13.96 21.46 -1.79
CA ALA A 322 14.99 21.98 -2.69
C ALA A 322 16.13 20.96 -2.92
N ALA A 323 16.58 20.27 -1.87
CA ALA A 323 17.61 19.25 -1.97
C ALA A 323 17.15 18.02 -2.79
N GLY A 324 15.89 17.59 -2.62
CA GLY A 324 15.32 16.44 -3.32
C GLY A 324 15.12 16.66 -4.83
N ILE A 325 14.95 17.90 -5.28
CA ILE A 325 14.78 18.22 -6.71
C ILE A 325 16.10 18.08 -7.49
N GLY A 326 17.25 18.26 -6.82
CA GLY A 326 18.57 18.19 -7.43
C GLY A 326 18.87 19.32 -8.41
N THR A 327 19.97 19.18 -9.16
CA THR A 327 20.50 20.19 -10.10
C THR A 327 20.37 19.82 -11.57
N GLN A 328 19.78 18.66 -11.87
CA GLN A 328 19.63 18.15 -13.24
C GLN A 328 18.32 18.64 -13.88
N GLY A 329 18.34 18.84 -15.20
CA GLY A 329 17.22 19.34 -15.99
C GLY A 329 17.23 20.86 -16.20
N THR A 330 16.26 21.34 -16.96
CA THR A 330 16.00 22.77 -17.19
C THR A 330 15.52 23.46 -15.92
N ASP A 331 15.64 24.79 -15.85
CA ASP A 331 15.11 25.55 -14.72
C ASP A 331 13.59 25.35 -14.60
N LEU A 332 12.86 25.35 -15.73
CA LEU A 332 11.42 25.09 -15.76
C LEU A 332 11.06 23.73 -15.13
N GLU A 333 11.75 22.65 -15.49
CA GLU A 333 11.47 21.32 -14.93
C GLU A 333 11.71 21.30 -13.42
N ARG A 334 12.79 21.93 -12.95
CA ARG A 334 13.14 21.99 -11.53
C ARG A 334 12.14 22.84 -10.74
N VAL A 335 11.78 24.01 -11.26
CA VAL A 335 10.79 24.91 -10.64
C VAL A 335 9.38 24.29 -10.67
N ALA A 336 9.02 23.56 -11.72
CA ALA A 336 7.77 22.82 -11.77
C ALA A 336 7.71 21.74 -10.67
N LYS A 337 8.80 20.99 -10.44
CA LYS A 337 8.89 20.04 -9.33
C LYS A 337 8.73 20.73 -7.96
N ALA A 338 9.29 21.93 -7.79
CA ALA A 338 9.09 22.71 -6.56
C ALA A 338 7.63 23.12 -6.37
N ALA A 339 6.97 23.60 -7.42
CA ALA A 339 5.56 23.95 -7.39
C ALA A 339 4.69 22.73 -7.06
N GLN A 340 4.91 21.59 -7.71
CA GLN A 340 4.21 20.32 -7.45
C GLN A 340 4.40 19.85 -6.00
N ALA A 341 5.62 19.93 -5.47
CA ALA A 341 5.90 19.56 -4.09
C ALA A 341 5.08 20.40 -3.10
N VAL A 342 5.03 21.72 -3.28
CA VAL A 342 4.21 22.60 -2.42
C VAL A 342 2.72 22.33 -2.59
N SER A 343 2.25 22.07 -3.81
CA SER A 343 0.84 21.74 -4.07
C SER A 343 0.41 20.44 -3.39
N ALA A 344 1.31 19.46 -3.27
CA ALA A 344 1.07 18.23 -2.52
C ALA A 344 0.93 18.46 -1.00
N TYR A 345 1.54 19.51 -0.42
CA TYR A 345 1.25 19.94 0.95
C TYR A 345 -0.09 20.65 1.03
N CYS A 346 -0.39 21.53 0.07
CA CYS A 346 -1.68 22.23 -0.02
C CYS A 346 -2.86 21.27 -0.14
N SER A 347 -2.74 20.17 -0.90
CA SER A 347 -3.83 19.19 -1.07
C SER A 347 -4.16 18.41 0.20
N LYS A 348 -3.22 18.32 1.14
CA LYS A 348 -3.39 17.69 2.46
C LYS A 348 -3.78 18.69 3.56
N ALA A 349 -3.77 19.99 3.24
CA ALA A 349 -4.04 21.06 4.18
C ALA A 349 -5.45 21.65 4.00
N THR A 350 -5.98 22.28 5.05
CA THR A 350 -7.27 22.98 4.98
C THR A 350 -7.06 24.39 4.42
N TYR A 351 -7.75 24.73 3.32
CA TYR A 351 -7.77 26.10 2.83
C TYR A 351 -8.59 26.98 3.78
N THR A 352 -7.99 28.03 4.35
CA THR A 352 -8.64 28.90 5.34
C THR A 352 -8.04 30.31 5.34
N THR A 353 -8.80 31.27 5.86
CA THR A 353 -8.37 32.65 6.12
C THR A 353 -8.59 33.06 7.58
N GLU A 354 -8.92 32.10 8.45
CA GLU A 354 -9.25 32.33 9.86
C GLU A 354 -8.16 31.80 10.81
N GLY A 355 -7.34 30.85 10.34
CA GLY A 355 -6.20 30.31 11.10
C GLY A 355 -5.15 31.35 11.47
N SER A 356 -4.33 31.07 12.47
CA SER A 356 -3.25 32.00 12.86
C SER A 356 -2.02 31.95 11.95
N ASP A 357 -1.90 30.93 11.08
CA ASP A 357 -0.73 30.65 10.27
C ASP A 357 -1.05 30.35 8.79
N TYR A 358 -2.33 30.39 8.37
CA TYR A 358 -2.75 30.06 7.00
C TYR A 358 -1.98 30.83 5.91
N SER A 359 -1.52 32.04 6.23
CA SER A 359 -0.80 32.91 5.30
C SER A 359 0.72 32.68 5.32
N GLN A 360 1.23 31.76 6.14
CA GLN A 360 2.65 31.53 6.34
C GLN A 360 3.06 30.19 5.72
N ALA A 361 4.32 30.08 5.29
CA ALA A 361 4.88 28.81 4.84
C ALA A 361 4.81 27.71 5.92
N TYR A 362 4.86 28.10 7.20
CA TYR A 362 4.64 27.21 8.34
C TYR A 362 3.24 26.58 8.34
N GLY A 363 2.21 27.36 7.98
CA GLY A 363 0.85 26.85 7.83
C GLY A 363 0.79 25.70 6.83
N VAL A 364 1.40 25.93 5.66
CA VAL A 364 1.44 24.97 4.55
C VAL A 364 2.23 23.71 4.90
N PHE A 365 3.48 23.86 5.35
CA PHE A 365 4.40 22.74 5.51
C PHE A 365 4.20 21.93 6.78
N ILE A 366 3.69 22.55 7.85
CA ILE A 366 3.69 21.94 9.19
C ILE A 366 2.29 21.86 9.77
N LYS A 367 1.54 22.98 9.79
CA LYS A 367 0.30 23.05 10.55
C LYS A 367 -0.91 22.42 9.83
N GLY A 368 -0.86 22.31 8.49
CA GLY A 368 -1.97 21.79 7.70
C GLY A 368 -3.09 22.81 7.47
N GLU A 369 -2.78 24.10 7.46
CA GLU A 369 -3.71 25.18 7.08
C GLU A 369 -3.05 26.12 6.08
N TYR A 370 -3.77 26.58 5.05
CA TYR A 370 -3.15 27.46 4.05
C TYR A 370 -4.12 28.42 3.37
N SER A 371 -3.56 29.46 2.74
CA SER A 371 -4.20 30.27 1.71
C SER A 371 -3.27 30.44 0.51
N CYS A 372 -3.72 31.13 -0.55
CA CYS A 372 -2.89 31.48 -1.71
C CYS A 372 -1.58 32.19 -1.29
N ALA A 373 -1.65 33.07 -0.28
CA ALA A 373 -0.48 33.76 0.25
C ALA A 373 0.48 32.81 0.98
N GLY A 374 -0.06 31.83 1.71
CA GLY A 374 0.71 30.78 2.37
C GLY A 374 1.43 29.89 1.36
N ALA A 375 0.71 29.37 0.36
CA ALA A 375 1.26 28.55 -0.72
C ALA A 375 2.36 29.27 -1.50
N THR A 376 2.15 30.55 -1.83
CA THR A 376 3.13 31.36 -2.55
C THR A 376 4.39 31.61 -1.72
N ARG A 377 4.26 31.87 -0.41
CA ARG A 377 5.41 32.03 0.50
C ARG A 377 6.16 30.71 0.72
N ALA A 378 5.45 29.59 0.77
CA ALA A 378 6.03 28.26 0.84
C ALA A 378 6.86 27.94 -0.40
N LEU A 379 6.31 28.15 -1.61
CA LEU A 379 7.03 27.98 -2.86
C LEU A 379 8.22 28.92 -2.97
N GLY A 380 8.04 30.21 -2.68
CA GLY A 380 9.12 31.18 -2.70
C GLY A 380 10.29 30.79 -1.80
N MET A 381 10.01 30.20 -0.63
CA MET A 381 11.04 29.69 0.27
C MET A 381 11.81 28.51 -0.33
N VAL A 382 11.13 27.58 -1.01
CA VAL A 382 11.78 26.47 -1.74
C VAL A 382 12.67 27.02 -2.87
N LEU A 383 12.15 27.97 -3.65
CA LEU A 383 12.88 28.61 -4.75
C LEU A 383 14.15 29.33 -4.28
N GLU A 384 14.08 30.00 -3.13
CA GLU A 384 15.24 30.63 -2.48
C GLU A 384 16.34 29.60 -2.18
N TYR A 385 15.99 28.44 -1.60
CA TYR A 385 16.95 27.35 -1.34
C TYR A 385 17.48 26.69 -2.61
N MET A 386 16.70 26.70 -3.70
CA MET A 386 17.15 26.23 -5.01
C MET A 386 18.04 27.24 -5.76
N GLY A 387 18.21 28.45 -5.22
CA GLY A 387 19.04 29.52 -5.80
C GLY A 387 18.31 30.42 -6.80
N TYR A 388 16.98 30.33 -6.90
CA TYR A 388 16.19 31.17 -7.79
C TYR A 388 15.81 32.50 -7.14
N LYS A 389 15.87 33.56 -7.94
CA LYS A 389 15.23 34.84 -7.60
C LYS A 389 13.75 34.77 -7.93
N TRP A 390 12.92 35.19 -7.00
CA TRP A 390 11.48 35.20 -7.18
C TRP A 390 10.86 36.47 -6.59
N GLU A 391 9.66 36.80 -7.06
CA GLU A 391 8.83 37.90 -6.58
C GLU A 391 7.42 37.37 -6.26
N HIS A 392 6.86 37.79 -5.14
CA HIS A 392 5.48 37.46 -4.77
C HIS A 392 4.53 38.37 -5.55
N VAL A 393 3.69 37.81 -6.42
CA VAL A 393 2.68 38.56 -7.17
C VAL A 393 1.38 38.66 -6.38
N ASN A 394 0.78 39.86 -6.35
CA ASN A 394 -0.43 40.20 -5.60
C ASN A 394 -0.37 39.99 -4.06
N PRO A 395 0.75 40.30 -3.38
CA PRO A 395 0.87 40.05 -1.95
C PRO A 395 -0.19 40.83 -1.17
N ASN A 396 -0.93 40.12 -0.32
CA ASN A 396 -2.00 40.67 0.53
C ASN A 396 -3.22 41.23 -0.23
N GLN A 397 -3.45 40.80 -1.48
CA GLN A 397 -4.67 41.11 -2.22
C GLN A 397 -5.63 39.92 -2.22
N TRP A 398 -6.94 40.18 -2.34
CA TRP A 398 -7.96 39.14 -2.53
C TRP A 398 -8.05 38.71 -4.00
N THR A 399 -6.90 38.34 -4.55
CA THR A 399 -6.73 37.81 -5.90
C THR A 399 -5.76 36.64 -5.83
N HIS A 400 -5.68 35.88 -6.93
CA HIS A 400 -4.75 34.76 -7.02
C HIS A 400 -3.30 35.24 -6.84
N GLN A 401 -2.48 34.44 -6.17
CA GLN A 401 -1.10 34.78 -5.79
C GLN A 401 -0.16 33.67 -6.27
N TRP A 402 0.99 34.06 -6.82
CA TRP A 402 1.99 33.14 -7.36
C TRP A 402 3.39 33.76 -7.28
N CYS A 403 4.41 32.96 -7.57
CA CYS A 403 5.79 33.40 -7.69
C CYS A 403 6.08 33.80 -9.15
N LYS A 404 6.55 35.01 -9.38
CA LYS A 404 7.25 35.37 -10.63
C LYS A 404 8.72 34.98 -10.47
N VAL A 405 9.29 34.30 -11.47
CA VAL A 405 10.64 33.70 -11.38
C VAL A 405 11.36 33.86 -12.72
N THR A 406 12.69 33.98 -12.69
CA THR A 406 13.51 33.89 -13.91
C THR A 406 14.01 32.46 -14.06
N MET A 407 13.69 31.83 -15.19
CA MET A 407 14.04 30.45 -15.52
C MET A 407 14.65 30.42 -16.92
N ASP A 408 15.78 29.73 -17.09
CA ASP A 408 16.44 29.53 -18.39
C ASP A 408 16.73 30.85 -19.13
N GLY A 409 17.01 31.92 -18.37
CA GLY A 409 17.31 33.25 -18.90
C GLY A 409 16.09 34.09 -19.33
N GLN A 410 14.86 33.62 -19.12
CA GLN A 410 13.63 34.34 -19.45
C GLN A 410 12.67 34.44 -18.26
N ALA A 411 11.71 35.37 -18.35
CA ALA A 411 10.68 35.54 -17.33
C ALA A 411 9.66 34.40 -17.37
N GLY A 412 9.26 33.93 -16.19
CA GLY A 412 8.20 32.95 -16.02
C GLY A 412 7.52 33.08 -14.67
N TRP A 413 6.68 32.09 -14.39
CA TRP A 413 5.86 32.00 -13.19
C TRP A 413 5.88 30.59 -12.63
N ALA A 414 5.62 30.48 -11.32
CA ALA A 414 5.45 29.23 -10.62
C ALA A 414 4.39 29.41 -9.52
N ASP A 415 3.50 28.43 -9.40
CA ASP A 415 2.35 28.48 -8.51
C ASP A 415 2.29 27.23 -7.64
N GLY A 416 2.54 27.43 -6.35
CA GLY A 416 2.60 26.37 -5.36
C GLY A 416 1.22 25.86 -4.92
N GLN A 417 0.13 26.58 -5.22
CA GLN A 417 -1.22 26.09 -4.94
C GLN A 417 -1.66 25.11 -6.03
N ILE A 418 -1.52 25.48 -7.31
CA ILE A 418 -1.93 24.61 -8.43
C ILE A 418 -0.88 23.58 -8.82
N GLY A 419 0.38 23.78 -8.41
CA GLY A 419 1.47 22.85 -8.69
C GLY A 419 2.03 22.95 -10.11
N MET A 420 2.04 24.14 -10.69
CA MET A 420 2.48 24.36 -12.08
C MET A 420 3.50 25.50 -12.19
N ALA A 421 4.27 25.47 -13.27
CA ALA A 421 5.17 26.56 -13.66
C ALA A 421 5.18 26.70 -15.19
N GLY A 422 5.54 27.89 -15.68
CA GLY A 422 5.59 28.17 -17.10
C GLY A 422 6.35 29.45 -17.42
N TYR A 423 6.61 29.69 -18.71
CA TYR A 423 7.19 30.94 -19.19
C TYR A 423 6.11 31.98 -19.50
N GLY A 424 6.51 33.26 -19.52
CA GLY A 424 5.61 34.36 -19.87
C GLY A 424 4.65 34.74 -18.75
N GLU A 425 3.43 35.13 -19.12
CA GLU A 425 2.39 35.54 -18.19
C GLU A 425 1.69 34.33 -17.54
N HIS A 426 1.23 34.51 -16.30
CA HIS A 426 0.48 33.48 -15.59
C HIS A 426 -0.87 33.23 -16.28
N PRO A 427 -1.40 32.00 -16.36
CA PRO A 427 -2.65 31.73 -17.09
C PRO A 427 -3.90 32.36 -16.45
N PHE A 428 -3.79 32.87 -15.21
CA PHE A 428 -4.88 33.45 -14.43
C PHE A 428 -4.63 34.94 -14.08
N VAL A 429 -3.86 35.69 -14.89
CA VAL A 429 -3.74 37.17 -14.74
C VAL A 429 -5.00 37.91 -15.18
#